data_AF-X1EYJ8-F1
#
_entry.id   AF-X1EYJ8-F1
#
_cell.length_a   1.000
_cell.length_b   1.000
_cell.length_c   1.000
_cell.angle_alpha   90.00
_cell.angle_beta   90.00
_cell.angle_gamma   90.00
#
_symmetry.space_group_name_H-M   'P 1'
#
loop_
_entity.id
_entity.type
_entity.pdbx_description
1 polymer ?
#
loop_
_entity_poly.entity_id
_entity_poly.type
_entity_poly.pdbx_seq_one_letter_code
_entity_poly.pdbx_strand_id
1 'polypeptide(L)'
;EAIISYYDEARKIFHKIGWKDEARRLINTIKFYKEKKEKDEKLRALEKKKLEVAELEVLAVKPESEEEILARHKKIIEYEKEKKDKAYTADEIFKMINAAERMAQEYEVNIKKGILKHECPYSEIIEIYRDAKKSFENIGWTEEASKLVSSINFYKEKLEKDMKLR
;
A
#
# COMPACT_ATOMS: atom_id res chain seq x y z
N GLU A 1 39.76 -6.15 -36.01
CA GLU A 1 40.25 -7.33 -36.79
C GLU A 1 41.74 -7.30 -37.06
N ALA A 2 42.30 -6.10 -37.30
CA ALA A 2 43.70 -5.88 -37.61
C ALA A 2 44.71 -6.48 -36.59
N ILE A 3 44.43 -6.45 -35.29
CA ILE A 3 45.38 -6.89 -34.25
C ILE A 3 45.73 -8.39 -34.34
N ILE A 4 44.75 -9.27 -34.57
CA ILE A 4 44.99 -10.72 -34.73
C ILE A 4 45.77 -10.99 -36.02
N SER A 5 45.49 -10.23 -37.10
CA SER A 5 46.23 -10.31 -38.37
C SER A 5 47.69 -9.93 -38.19
N TYR A 6 47.95 -8.79 -37.53
CA TYR A 6 49.32 -8.32 -37.28
C TYR A 6 50.15 -9.29 -36.44
N TYR A 7 49.55 -9.94 -35.43
CA TYR A 7 50.27 -10.97 -34.67
C TYR A 7 50.50 -12.26 -35.48
N ASP A 8 49.58 -12.64 -36.37
CA ASP A 8 49.79 -13.79 -37.25
C ASP A 8 50.86 -13.52 -38.32
N GLU A 9 50.90 -12.31 -38.86
CA GLU A 9 51.96 -11.84 -39.77
C GLU A 9 53.32 -11.80 -39.07
N ALA A 10 53.42 -11.20 -37.88
CA ALA A 10 54.64 -11.19 -37.07
C ALA A 10 55.12 -12.61 -36.72
N ARG A 11 54.19 -13.53 -36.39
CA ARG A 11 54.50 -14.94 -36.15
C ARG A 11 55.12 -15.61 -37.37
N LYS A 12 54.58 -15.39 -38.57
CA LYS A 12 55.11 -15.93 -39.83
C LYS A 12 56.52 -15.40 -40.12
N ILE A 13 56.77 -14.12 -39.86
CA ILE A 13 58.09 -13.49 -40.02
C ILE A 13 59.10 -14.10 -39.04
N PHE A 14 58.78 -14.18 -37.75
CA PHE A 14 59.66 -14.79 -36.74
C PHE A 14 59.97 -16.26 -37.02
N HIS A 15 59.00 -17.01 -37.53
CA HIS A 15 59.24 -18.39 -37.95
C HIS A 15 60.22 -18.47 -39.13
N LYS A 16 60.10 -17.57 -40.12
CA LYS A 16 60.94 -17.54 -41.33
C LYS A 16 62.40 -17.16 -41.03
N ILE A 17 62.63 -16.31 -40.03
CA ILE A 17 63.99 -15.91 -39.61
C ILE A 17 64.62 -16.83 -38.54
N GLY A 18 63.97 -17.95 -38.20
CA GLY A 18 64.48 -18.96 -37.27
C GLY A 18 64.23 -18.68 -35.78
N TRP A 19 63.51 -17.61 -35.46
CA TRP A 19 63.16 -17.19 -34.09
C TRP A 19 61.93 -17.96 -33.60
N LYS A 20 62.13 -19.26 -33.34
CA LYS A 20 61.05 -20.21 -33.05
C LYS A 20 60.37 -19.95 -31.71
N ASP A 21 61.08 -19.45 -30.72
CA ASP A 21 60.51 -19.23 -29.38
C ASP A 21 59.64 -17.97 -29.33
N GLU A 22 60.03 -16.90 -30.05
CA GLU A 22 59.23 -15.69 -30.24
C GLU A 22 57.95 -15.99 -31.04
N ALA A 23 58.08 -16.79 -32.10
CA ALA A 23 56.92 -17.26 -32.87
C ALA A 23 55.95 -18.10 -32.00
N ARG A 24 56.46 -18.93 -31.09
CA ARG A 24 55.64 -19.70 -30.14
C ARG A 24 54.94 -18.80 -29.13
N ARG A 25 55.63 -17.78 -28.59
CA ARG A 25 55.02 -16.81 -27.65
C ARG A 25 53.81 -16.10 -28.27
N LEU A 26 53.90 -15.74 -29.54
CA LEU A 26 52.79 -15.09 -30.26
C LEU A 26 51.55 -15.97 -30.44
N ILE A 27 51.68 -17.31 -30.40
CA ILE A 27 50.51 -18.21 -30.49
C ILE A 27 49.55 -17.97 -29.33
N ASN A 28 50.07 -17.80 -28.11
CA ASN A 28 49.26 -17.54 -26.93
C ASN A 28 48.57 -16.18 -27.01
N THR A 29 49.27 -15.16 -27.51
CA THR A 29 48.71 -13.82 -27.75
C THR A 29 47.59 -13.87 -28.77
N ILE A 30 47.79 -14.56 -29.90
CA ILE A 30 46.76 -14.76 -30.94
C ILE A 30 45.54 -15.46 -30.34
N LYS A 31 45.74 -16.54 -29.56
CA LYS A 31 44.65 -17.29 -28.92
C LYS A 31 43.86 -16.39 -27.96
N PHE A 32 44.55 -15.63 -27.11
CA PHE A 32 43.94 -14.71 -26.16
C PHE A 32 43.04 -13.67 -26.84
N TYR A 33 43.51 -13.05 -27.92
CA TYR A 33 42.71 -12.06 -28.65
C TYR A 33 41.54 -12.68 -29.42
N LYS A 34 41.67 -13.92 -29.92
CA LYS A 34 40.54 -14.66 -30.51
C LYS A 34 39.45 -14.94 -29.48
N GLU A 35 39.81 -15.43 -28.30
CA GLU A 35 38.85 -15.67 -27.22
C GLU A 35 38.17 -14.38 -26.75
N LYS A 36 38.91 -13.27 -26.67
CA LYS A 36 38.32 -11.96 -26.37
C LYS A 36 37.32 -11.52 -27.43
N LYS A 37 37.64 -11.68 -28.72
CA LYS A 37 36.72 -11.34 -29.83
C LYS A 37 35.43 -12.14 -29.73
N GLU A 38 35.53 -13.45 -29.49
CA GLU A 38 34.36 -14.32 -29.37
C GLU A 38 33.47 -13.94 -28.17
N LYS A 39 34.06 -13.63 -27.01
CA LYS A 39 33.31 -13.18 -25.83
C LYS A 39 32.60 -11.85 -26.08
N ASP A 40 33.27 -10.92 -26.75
CA ASP A 40 32.72 -9.62 -27.08
C ASP A 40 31.56 -9.73 -28.10
N GLU A 41 31.70 -10.57 -29.12
CA GLU A 41 30.63 -10.85 -30.09
C GLU A 41 29.40 -11.49 -29.41
N LYS A 42 29.63 -12.44 -28.49
CA LYS A 42 28.56 -13.06 -27.69
C LYS A 42 27.85 -12.03 -26.81
N LEU A 43 28.60 -11.11 -26.20
CA LEU A 43 28.04 -10.05 -25.36
C LEU A 43 27.18 -9.10 -26.19
N ARG A 44 27.69 -8.61 -27.33
CA ARG A 44 26.93 -7.73 -28.23
C ARG A 44 25.67 -8.41 -28.77
N ALA A 45 25.73 -9.70 -29.09
CA ALA A 45 24.55 -10.46 -29.51
C ALA A 45 23.49 -10.58 -28.41
N LEU A 46 23.92 -10.75 -27.15
CA LEU A 46 23.02 -10.77 -25.99
C LEU A 46 22.37 -9.41 -25.73
N GLU A 47 23.14 -8.33 -25.81
CA GLU A 47 22.63 -6.97 -25.66
C GLU A 47 21.62 -6.63 -26.75
N LYS A 48 21.93 -6.98 -28.00
CA LYS A 48 21.00 -6.78 -29.12
C LYS A 48 19.68 -7.52 -28.90
N LYS A 49 19.74 -8.79 -28.47
CA LYS A 49 18.53 -9.58 -28.14
C LYS A 49 17.73 -8.97 -26.99
N LYS A 50 18.39 -8.47 -25.95
CA LYS A 50 17.72 -7.80 -24.83
C LYS A 50 17.01 -6.53 -25.28
N LEU A 51 17.64 -5.76 -26.16
CA LEU A 51 17.05 -4.55 -26.71
C LEU A 51 15.80 -4.86 -27.57
N GLU A 52 15.89 -5.87 -28.44
CA GLU A 52 14.77 -6.34 -29.26
C GLU A 52 13.60 -6.84 -28.40
N VAL A 53 13.87 -7.60 -27.33
CA VAL A 53 12.83 -8.05 -26.39
C VAL A 53 12.19 -6.88 -25.66
N ALA A 54 12.98 -5.92 -25.16
CA ALA A 54 12.45 -4.74 -24.48
C ALA A 54 11.60 -3.86 -25.42
N GLU A 55 12.00 -3.71 -26.68
CA GLU A 55 11.24 -2.98 -27.69
C GLU A 55 9.92 -3.68 -28.01
N LEU A 56 9.92 -5.01 -28.13
CA LEU A 56 8.70 -5.80 -28.29
C LEU A 56 7.77 -5.74 -27.07
N GLU A 57 8.32 -5.73 -25.85
CA GLU A 57 7.54 -5.56 -24.63
C GLU A 57 6.87 -4.19 -24.55
N VAL A 58 7.59 -3.12 -24.89
CA VAL A 58 7.05 -1.76 -24.94
C VAL A 58 5.96 -1.63 -26.01
N LEU A 59 6.15 -2.25 -27.17
CA LEU A 59 5.14 -2.30 -28.24
C LEU A 59 3.93 -3.17 -27.89
N ALA A 60 4.09 -4.15 -26.99
CA ALA A 60 3.03 -5.03 -26.52
C ALA A 60 2.19 -4.41 -25.37
N VAL A 61 2.63 -3.30 -24.77
CA VAL A 61 1.80 -2.51 -23.85
C VAL A 61 0.69 -1.88 -24.68
N LYS A 62 -0.51 -2.48 -24.60
CA LYS A 62 -1.70 -1.86 -25.18
C LYS A 62 -1.91 -0.50 -24.49
N PRO A 63 -2.10 0.59 -25.24
CA PRO A 63 -2.57 1.83 -24.63
C PRO A 63 -3.93 1.53 -23.98
N GLU A 64 -4.08 1.85 -22.69
CA GLU A 64 -5.38 1.80 -22.02
C GLU A 64 -6.38 2.59 -22.87
N SER A 65 -7.54 2.00 -23.17
CA SER A 65 -8.54 2.71 -23.95
C SER A 65 -9.07 3.91 -23.13
N GLU A 66 -9.56 4.94 -23.81
CA GLU A 66 -10.22 6.08 -23.13
C GLU A 66 -11.37 5.61 -22.22
N GLU A 67 -12.03 4.50 -22.58
CA GLU A 67 -13.10 3.87 -21.80
C GLU A 67 -12.57 3.23 -20.50
N GLU A 68 -11.41 2.58 -20.53
CA GLU A 68 -10.75 1.99 -19.36
C GLU A 68 -10.28 3.08 -18.39
N ILE A 69 -9.70 4.16 -18.92
CA ILE A 69 -9.28 5.32 -18.13
C ILE A 69 -10.49 5.98 -17.46
N LEU A 70 -11.58 6.20 -18.22
CA LEU A 70 -12.81 6.80 -17.69
C LEU A 70 -13.47 5.90 -16.63
N ALA A 71 -13.52 4.59 -16.84
CA ALA A 71 -14.07 3.63 -15.89
C ALA A 71 -13.28 3.63 -14.57
N ARG A 72 -11.96 3.68 -14.65
CA ARG A 72 -11.09 3.79 -13.47
C ARG A 72 -11.32 5.11 -12.73
N HIS A 73 -11.42 6.22 -13.46
CA HIS A 73 -11.69 7.53 -12.87
C HIS A 73 -13.04 7.57 -12.14
N LYS A 74 -14.08 7.00 -12.73
CA LYS A 74 -15.41 6.88 -12.09
C LYS A 74 -15.35 6.08 -10.79
N LYS A 75 -14.64 4.95 -10.77
CA LYS A 75 -14.45 4.14 -9.56
C LYS A 75 -13.76 4.91 -8.44
N ILE A 76 -12.76 5.73 -8.78
CA ILE A 76 -12.05 6.58 -7.79
C ILE A 76 -13.02 7.60 -7.20
N ILE A 77 -13.77 8.31 -8.04
CA ILE A 77 -14.75 9.32 -7.59
C ILE A 77 -15.83 8.69 -6.70
N GLU A 78 -16.35 7.52 -7.09
CA GLU A 78 -17.36 6.80 -6.31
C GLU A 78 -16.83 6.38 -4.95
N TYR A 79 -15.61 5.85 -4.89
CA TYR A 79 -14.93 5.48 -3.65
C TYR A 79 -14.70 6.69 -2.74
N GLU A 80 -14.25 7.82 -3.29
CA GLU A 80 -14.06 9.06 -2.53
C GLU A 80 -15.37 9.60 -1.96
N LYS A 81 -16.45 9.50 -2.75
CA LYS A 81 -17.79 9.90 -2.30
C LYS A 81 -18.27 9.00 -1.16
N GLU A 82 -18.18 7.68 -1.31
CA GLU A 82 -18.58 6.74 -0.26
C GLU A 82 -17.79 6.99 1.04
N LYS A 83 -16.49 7.24 0.92
CA LYS A 83 -15.63 7.57 2.07
C LYS A 83 -16.08 8.85 2.76
N LYS A 84 -16.44 9.88 2.00
CA LYS A 84 -16.91 11.17 2.54
C LYS A 84 -18.26 11.02 3.23
N ASP A 85 -19.18 10.25 2.65
CA ASP A 85 -20.51 10.00 3.22
C ASP A 85 -20.38 9.24 4.56
N LYS A 86 -19.55 8.20 4.62
CA LYS A 86 -19.25 7.48 5.88
C LYS A 86 -18.63 8.40 6.93
N ALA A 87 -17.72 9.29 6.54
CA ALA A 87 -17.10 10.23 7.47
C ALA A 87 -18.11 11.25 8.02
N TYR A 88 -19.04 11.73 7.19
CA TYR A 88 -20.11 12.61 7.62
C TYR A 88 -21.03 11.92 8.64
N THR A 89 -21.47 10.70 8.35
CA THR A 89 -22.30 9.93 9.29
C THR A 89 -21.55 9.64 10.60
N ALA A 90 -20.25 9.33 10.55
CA ALA A 90 -19.45 9.14 11.75
C ALA A 90 -19.41 10.40 12.63
N ASP A 91 -19.29 11.59 12.04
CA ASP A 91 -19.32 12.85 12.77
C ASP A 91 -20.66 13.08 13.49
N GLU A 92 -21.78 12.76 12.85
CA GLU A 92 -23.11 12.81 13.48
C GLU A 92 -23.22 11.85 14.67
N ILE A 93 -22.69 10.62 14.53
CA ILE A 93 -22.66 9.65 15.63
C ILE A 93 -21.82 10.17 16.80
N PHE A 94 -20.64 10.74 16.56
CA PHE A 94 -19.83 11.31 17.62
C PHE A 94 -20.51 12.48 18.33
N LYS A 95 -21.28 13.31 17.62
CA LYS A 95 -22.10 14.37 18.24
C LYS A 95 -23.16 13.79 19.19
N MET A 96 -23.83 12.71 18.80
CA MET A 96 -24.79 12.01 19.66
C MET A 96 -24.13 11.46 20.93
N ILE A 97 -22.98 10.80 20.80
CA ILE A 97 -22.23 10.26 21.94
C ILE A 97 -21.80 11.38 22.89
N ASN A 98 -21.23 12.46 22.35
CA ASN A 98 -20.81 13.61 23.15
C ASN A 98 -21.98 14.26 23.91
N ALA A 99 -23.16 14.33 23.29
CA ALA A 99 -24.36 14.82 23.95
C ALA A 99 -24.77 13.90 25.11
N ALA A 100 -24.75 12.59 24.92
CA ALA A 100 -25.03 11.61 25.96
C ALA A 100 -24.06 11.69 27.14
N GLU A 101 -22.76 11.86 26.87
CA GLU A 101 -21.74 12.02 27.91
C GLU A 101 -21.93 13.31 28.71
N ARG A 102 -22.29 14.41 28.04
CA ARG A 102 -22.64 15.65 28.73
C ARG A 102 -23.84 15.49 29.66
N MET A 103 -24.90 14.81 29.20
CA MET A 103 -26.08 14.54 30.04
C MET A 103 -25.70 13.71 31.28
N ALA A 104 -24.86 12.70 31.12
CA ALA A 104 -24.36 11.91 32.23
C ALA A 104 -23.59 12.78 33.23
N GLN A 105 -22.67 13.60 32.74
CA GLN A 105 -21.82 14.45 33.56
C GLN A 105 -22.64 15.49 34.34
N GLU A 106 -23.58 16.17 33.68
CA GLU A 106 -24.46 17.17 34.30
C GLU A 106 -25.29 16.53 35.43
N TYR A 107 -25.83 15.33 35.21
CA TYR A 107 -26.58 14.59 36.22
C TYR A 107 -25.71 14.14 37.40
N GLU A 108 -24.52 13.60 37.13
CA GLU A 108 -23.60 13.17 38.19
C GLU A 108 -23.15 14.33 39.08
N VAL A 109 -22.95 15.52 38.50
CA VAL A 109 -22.64 16.73 39.27
C VAL A 109 -23.81 17.11 40.18
N ASN A 110 -25.06 16.98 39.70
CA ASN A 110 -26.25 17.26 40.51
C ASN A 110 -26.42 16.26 41.65
N ILE A 111 -26.23 14.96 41.40
CA ILE A 111 -26.23 13.93 42.44
C ILE A 111 -25.18 14.24 43.52
N LYS A 112 -23.94 14.58 43.12
CA LYS A 112 -22.85 14.91 44.07
C LYS A 112 -23.19 16.13 44.94
N LYS A 113 -24.00 17.06 44.43
CA LYS A 113 -24.51 18.22 45.17
C LYS A 113 -25.73 17.90 46.05
N GLY A 114 -26.18 16.65 46.08
CA GLY A 114 -27.36 16.21 46.83
C GLY A 114 -28.70 16.55 46.15
N ILE A 115 -28.68 16.95 44.87
CA ILE A 115 -29.88 17.31 44.12
C ILE A 115 -30.40 16.07 43.39
N LEU A 116 -31.24 15.29 44.07
CA LEU A 116 -31.88 14.08 43.51
C LEU A 116 -33.25 14.32 42.85
N LYS A 117 -33.73 15.58 42.85
CA LYS A 117 -35.08 15.92 42.35
C LYS A 117 -35.22 15.90 40.82
N HIS A 118 -34.13 15.77 40.07
CA HIS A 118 -34.17 15.69 38.61
C HIS A 118 -34.44 14.26 38.13
N GLU A 119 -35.09 14.17 36.97
CA GLU A 119 -35.31 12.91 36.27
C GLU A 119 -33.96 12.28 35.86
N CYS A 120 -33.88 10.96 35.94
CA CYS A 120 -32.65 10.22 35.67
C CYS A 120 -32.43 10.11 34.15
N PRO A 121 -31.38 10.70 33.56
CA PRO A 121 -31.18 10.68 32.13
C PRO A 121 -30.56 9.37 31.62
N TYR A 122 -30.18 8.43 32.51
CA TYR A 122 -29.50 7.20 32.09
C TYR A 122 -30.33 6.35 31.12
N SER A 123 -31.67 6.39 31.21
CA SER A 123 -32.52 5.71 30.23
C SER A 123 -32.39 6.31 28.82
N GLU A 124 -32.40 7.64 28.72
CA GLU A 124 -32.24 8.34 27.44
C GLU A 124 -30.83 8.14 26.87
N ILE A 125 -29.81 8.21 27.73
CA ILE A 125 -28.41 7.94 27.37
C ILE A 125 -28.25 6.54 26.78
N ILE A 126 -28.89 5.52 27.37
CA ILE A 126 -28.87 4.14 26.85
C ILE A 126 -29.43 4.07 25.44
N GLU A 127 -30.55 4.75 25.16
CA GLU A 127 -31.13 4.77 23.80
C GLU A 127 -30.21 5.48 22.80
N ILE A 128 -29.59 6.60 23.19
CA ILE A 128 -28.63 7.30 22.34
C ILE A 128 -27.45 6.40 21.96
N TYR A 129 -26.89 5.64 22.91
CA TYR A 129 -25.82 4.69 22.61
C TYR A 129 -26.32 3.50 21.73
N ARG A 130 -27.57 3.07 21.86
CA ARG A 130 -28.16 2.04 20.96
C ARG A 130 -28.30 2.55 19.54
N ASP A 131 -28.75 3.79 19.37
CA ASP A 131 -28.91 4.40 18.05
C ASP A 131 -27.55 4.68 17.42
N ALA A 132 -26.58 5.18 18.19
CA ALA A 132 -25.19 5.32 17.76
C ALA A 132 -24.59 3.97 17.30
N LYS A 133 -24.86 2.88 18.03
CA LYS A 133 -24.42 1.53 17.67
C LYS A 133 -25.02 1.07 16.33
N LYS A 134 -26.32 1.21 16.15
CA LYS A 134 -26.99 0.86 14.87
C LYS A 134 -26.42 1.68 13.71
N SER A 135 -26.17 2.97 13.93
CA SER A 135 -25.60 3.85 12.91
C SER A 135 -24.18 3.46 12.53
N PHE A 136 -23.34 3.06 13.49
CA PHE A 136 -22.01 2.51 13.21
C PHE A 136 -22.08 1.18 12.43
N GLU A 137 -23.02 0.29 12.77
CA GLU A 137 -23.25 -0.95 12.03
C GLU A 137 -23.68 -0.68 10.57
N ASN A 138 -24.54 0.31 10.35
CA ASN A 138 -25.02 0.69 9.02
C ASN A 138 -23.89 1.17 8.09
N ILE A 139 -22.86 1.84 8.64
CA ILE A 139 -21.70 2.30 7.86
C ILE A 139 -20.55 1.26 7.80
N GLY A 140 -20.75 0.08 8.39
CA GLY A 140 -19.79 -1.02 8.41
C GLY A 140 -18.68 -0.90 9.47
N TRP A 141 -18.83 -0.01 10.44
CA TRP A 141 -17.88 0.22 11.54
C TRP A 141 -18.23 -0.67 12.74
N THR A 142 -18.07 -1.98 12.55
CA THR A 142 -18.52 -3.01 13.49
C THR A 142 -17.70 -3.04 14.78
N GLU A 143 -16.41 -2.66 14.72
CA GLU A 143 -15.56 -2.58 15.91
C GLU A 143 -16.00 -1.44 16.85
N GLU A 144 -16.27 -0.26 16.30
CA GLU A 144 -16.78 0.90 17.04
C GLU A 144 -18.16 0.60 17.63
N ALA A 145 -19.06 0.01 16.85
CA ALA A 145 -20.37 -0.45 17.34
C ALA A 145 -20.24 -1.45 18.50
N SER A 146 -19.27 -2.37 18.43
CA SER A 146 -19.03 -3.35 19.49
C SER A 146 -18.53 -2.69 20.78
N LYS A 147 -17.70 -1.64 20.68
CA LYS A 147 -17.24 -0.86 21.84
C LYS A 147 -18.39 -0.18 22.57
N LEU A 148 -19.44 0.25 21.86
CA LEU A 148 -20.59 0.90 22.50
C LEU A 148 -21.42 -0.04 23.39
N VAL A 149 -21.30 -1.36 23.22
CA VAL A 149 -22.01 -2.34 24.07
C VAL A 149 -21.58 -2.22 25.53
N SER A 150 -20.29 -1.99 25.80
CA SER A 150 -19.81 -1.80 27.17
C SER A 150 -20.37 -0.53 27.79
N SER A 151 -20.43 0.58 27.04
CA SER A 151 -21.04 1.83 27.47
C SER A 151 -22.53 1.67 27.77
N ILE A 152 -23.28 0.95 26.92
CA ILE A 152 -24.69 0.63 27.16
C ILE A 152 -24.86 -0.13 28.49
N ASN A 153 -24.04 -1.15 28.73
CA ASN A 153 -24.13 -1.94 29.96
C ASN A 153 -23.75 -1.11 31.20
N PHE A 154 -22.72 -0.26 31.09
CA PHE A 154 -22.32 0.65 32.14
C PHE A 154 -23.46 1.59 32.58
N TYR A 155 -24.18 2.19 31.61
CA TYR A 155 -25.31 3.06 31.94
C TYR A 155 -26.54 2.30 32.43
N LYS A 156 -26.75 1.04 32.01
CA LYS A 156 -27.79 0.17 32.62
C LYS A 156 -27.52 -0.08 34.10
N GLU A 157 -26.27 -0.41 34.46
CA GLU A 157 -25.90 -0.60 35.87
C GLU A 157 -26.08 0.69 36.69
N LYS A 158 -25.77 1.85 36.11
CA LYS A 158 -26.00 3.15 36.76
C LYS A 158 -27.48 3.44 36.96
N LEU A 159 -28.32 3.15 35.96
CA LEU A 159 -29.77 3.29 36.05
C LEU A 159 -30.33 2.41 37.18
N GLU A 160 -29.92 1.15 37.27
CA GLU A 160 -30.35 0.26 38.35
C GLU A 160 -29.94 0.76 39.74
N LYS A 161 -28.71 1.29 39.88
CA LYS A 161 -28.24 1.88 41.14
C LYS A 161 -29.05 3.13 41.51
N ASP A 162 -29.35 3.98 40.54
CA ASP A 162 -30.16 5.19 40.74
C ASP A 162 -31.59 4.84 41.16
N MET A 163 -32.20 3.83 40.53
CA MET A 163 -33.52 3.32 40.90
C MET A 163 -33.59 2.78 42.33
N LYS A 164 -32.48 2.22 42.85
CA LYS A 164 -32.41 1.75 44.26
C LYS A 164 -32.22 2.87 45.28
N LEU A 165 -31.74 4.04 44.84
CA LEU A 165 -31.49 5.20 45.70
C LEU A 165 -32.72 6.13 45.83
N ARG A 166 -33.71 5.96 44.95
CA ARG A 166 -34.99 6.67 44.94
C ARG A 166 -36.01 5.96 45.81
#